data_AF-A0A7V8BGK4-F1
#
_entry.id   AF-A0A7V8BGK4-F1
#
_cell.length_a   1.000
_cell.length_b   1.000
_cell.length_c   1.000
_cell.angle_alpha   90.00
_cell.angle_beta   90.00
_cell.angle_gamma   90.00
#
_symmetry.space_group_name_H-M   'P 1'
#
loop_
_entity.id
_entity.type
_entity.pdbx_description
1 polymer ?
#
loop_
_entity_poly.entity_id
_entity_poly.type
_entity_poly.pdbx_seq_one_letter_code
_entity_poly.pdbx_strand_id
1 'polypeptide(L)'
;NRYRFEGREGVKRYVTHVHAWAAELTIEVKRVHAGQQVAVAEWVLRAVQARPIPGRVPVATGQRFELAGLTLIELREGRIARAADYLDVLGFVLALGARVELPGGVVLPATAAPPGPAKPGEPSASP
;
A
#
# COMPACT_ATOMS: atom_id res chain seq x y z
N ASN A 1 9.04 10.01 2.62
CA ASN A 1 7.92 10.43 1.75
C ASN A 1 7.38 11.75 2.29
N ARG A 2 7.59 12.90 1.62
CA ARG A 2 7.30 14.25 2.17
C ARG A 2 6.25 15.03 1.35
N TYR A 3 5.35 14.32 0.67
CA TYR A 3 4.22 14.96 -0.02
C TYR A 3 3.15 15.33 0.99
N ARG A 4 2.83 16.63 1.09
CA ARG A 4 1.74 17.13 1.92
C ARG A 4 0.53 17.38 1.02
N PHE A 5 -0.58 16.76 1.34
CA PHE A 5 -1.86 16.96 0.66
C PHE A 5 -2.76 17.80 1.56
N GLU A 6 -3.30 18.89 1.02
CA GLU A 6 -4.12 19.83 1.79
C GLU A 6 -5.51 20.01 1.19
N GLY A 7 -6.50 20.11 2.07
CA GLY A 7 -7.90 20.28 1.71
C GLY A 7 -8.46 19.12 0.87
N ARG A 8 -9.67 19.33 0.35
CA ARG A 8 -10.41 18.32 -0.42
C ARG A 8 -9.69 17.92 -1.73
N GLU A 9 -9.02 18.86 -2.37
CA GLU A 9 -8.24 18.59 -3.59
C GLU A 9 -6.94 17.81 -3.29
N GLY A 10 -6.35 18.01 -2.11
CA GLY A 10 -5.26 17.16 -1.63
C GLY A 10 -5.68 15.71 -1.48
N VAL A 11 -6.81 15.46 -0.82
CA VAL A 11 -7.34 14.10 -0.62
C VAL A 11 -7.66 13.42 -1.97
N LYS A 12 -8.27 14.14 -2.92
CA LYS A 12 -8.48 13.61 -4.27
C LYS A 12 -7.18 13.17 -4.94
N ARG A 13 -6.14 14.01 -4.89
CA ARG A 13 -4.82 13.68 -5.47
C ARG A 13 -4.16 12.50 -4.78
N TYR A 14 -4.31 12.38 -3.46
CA TYR A 14 -3.82 11.24 -2.70
C TYR A 14 -4.48 9.94 -3.18
N VAL A 15 -5.82 9.92 -3.30
CA VAL A 15 -6.57 8.74 -3.75
C VAL A 15 -6.24 8.42 -5.22
N THR A 16 -6.22 9.41 -6.10
CA THR A 16 -5.94 9.17 -7.53
C THR A 16 -4.50 8.74 -7.79
N HIS A 17 -3.56 9.05 -6.90
CA HIS A 17 -2.15 8.68 -7.06
C HIS A 17 -1.94 7.17 -7.17
N VAL A 18 -2.61 6.36 -6.33
CA VAL A 18 -2.45 4.90 -6.39
C VAL A 18 -3.15 4.32 -7.63
N HIS A 19 -4.32 4.85 -7.97
CA HIS A 19 -5.04 4.47 -9.20
C HIS A 19 -4.33 4.87 -10.50
N ALA A 20 -3.32 5.75 -10.45
CA ALA A 20 -2.57 6.16 -11.62
C ALA A 20 -1.62 5.07 -12.14
N TRP A 21 -1.20 4.13 -11.28
CA TRP A 21 -0.23 3.10 -11.64
C TRP A 21 -0.67 1.67 -11.31
N ALA A 22 -1.57 1.49 -10.33
CA ALA A 22 -2.09 0.19 -9.94
C ALA A 22 -3.37 -0.20 -10.73
N ALA A 23 -3.65 -1.50 -10.80
CA ALA A 23 -4.90 -2.10 -11.28
C ALA A 23 -5.40 -3.14 -10.26
N GLU A 24 -6.65 -3.61 -10.40
CA GLU A 24 -7.27 -4.59 -9.47
C GLU A 24 -7.17 -4.16 -7.98
N LEU A 25 -7.28 -2.86 -7.72
CA LEU A 25 -7.06 -2.28 -6.40
C LEU A 25 -8.21 -2.61 -5.45
N THR A 26 -7.87 -3.17 -4.30
CA THR A 26 -8.76 -3.34 -3.14
C THR A 26 -8.09 -2.79 -1.90
N ILE A 27 -8.85 -2.14 -1.02
CA ILE A 27 -8.39 -1.68 0.29
C ILE A 27 -9.31 -2.29 1.33
N GLU A 28 -8.71 -2.97 2.30
CA GLU A 28 -9.41 -3.59 3.41
C GLU A 28 -8.97 -2.91 4.72
N VAL A 29 -9.92 -2.30 5.43
CA VAL A 29 -9.68 -1.77 6.79
C VAL A 29 -9.79 -2.93 7.76
N LYS A 30 -8.68 -3.23 8.45
CA LYS A 30 -8.56 -4.35 9.40
C LYS A 30 -9.05 -3.98 10.79
N ARG A 31 -8.66 -2.80 11.27
CA ARG A 31 -9.03 -2.30 12.60
C ARG A 31 -9.17 -0.80 12.59
N VAL A 32 -10.04 -0.30 13.46
CA VAL A 32 -10.18 1.12 13.74
C VAL A 32 -10.23 1.32 15.24
N HIS A 33 -9.39 2.21 15.74
CA HIS A 33 -9.47 2.73 17.11
C HIS A 33 -9.74 4.22 17.03
N ALA A 34 -10.87 4.67 17.56
CA ALA A 34 -11.27 6.07 17.52
C ALA A 34 -11.51 6.63 18.92
N GLY A 35 -10.93 7.79 19.20
CA GLY A 35 -11.20 8.61 20.37
C GLY A 35 -11.66 10.02 19.96
N GLN A 36 -11.77 10.93 20.93
CA GLN A 36 -12.27 12.29 20.67
C GLN A 36 -11.33 13.16 19.82
N GLN A 37 -10.02 12.96 19.96
CA GLN A 37 -9.00 13.81 19.33
C GLN A 37 -8.12 13.05 18.32
N VAL A 38 -8.12 11.72 18.38
CA VAL A 38 -7.27 10.88 17.53
C VAL A 38 -8.05 9.65 17.12
N ALA A 39 -7.88 9.23 15.87
CA ALA A 39 -8.25 7.91 15.40
C ALA A 39 -7.07 7.24 14.68
N VAL A 40 -7.04 5.92 14.68
CA VAL A 40 -6.06 5.11 13.96
C VAL A 40 -6.82 4.06 13.16
N ALA A 41 -6.46 3.91 11.89
CA ALA A 41 -6.97 2.86 11.02
C ALA A 41 -5.82 1.98 10.51
N GLU A 42 -5.91 0.68 10.75
CA GLU A 42 -5.05 -0.33 10.14
C GLU A 42 -5.70 -0.84 8.87
N TRP A 43 -4.94 -0.92 7.79
CA TRP A 43 -5.44 -1.32 6.49
C TRP A 43 -4.42 -2.11 5.67
N VAL A 44 -4.94 -2.88 4.72
CA VAL A 44 -4.14 -3.56 3.71
C VAL A 44 -4.68 -3.20 2.34
N LEU A 45 -3.80 -2.74 1.45
CA LEU A 45 -4.08 -2.51 0.04
C LEU A 45 -3.56 -3.70 -0.76
N ARG A 46 -4.36 -4.25 -1.67
CA ARG A 46 -3.94 -5.28 -2.62
C ARG A 46 -4.15 -4.78 -4.04
N ALA A 47 -3.17 -4.93 -4.90
CA ALA A 47 -3.27 -4.52 -6.29
C ALA A 47 -2.21 -5.21 -7.19
N VAL A 48 -2.33 -4.95 -8.50
CA VAL A 48 -1.32 -5.26 -9.51
C VAL A 48 -0.62 -3.97 -9.91
N GLN A 49 0.72 -3.95 -9.96
CA GLN A 49 1.46 -2.81 -10.53
C GLN A 49 1.45 -2.90 -12.07
N ALA A 50 0.42 -2.31 -12.68
CA ALA A 50 0.12 -2.44 -14.10
C ALA A 50 0.81 -1.38 -14.98
N ARG A 51 1.27 -0.27 -14.39
CA ARG A 51 1.93 0.86 -15.11
C ARG A 51 3.10 1.38 -14.29
N PRO A 52 4.15 1.95 -14.92
CA PRO A 52 5.30 2.55 -14.22
C PRO A 52 4.91 3.49 -13.08
N ILE A 53 5.68 3.49 -12.00
CA ILE A 53 5.55 4.43 -10.89
C ILE A 53 6.51 5.61 -11.15
N PRO A 54 6.01 6.82 -11.45
CA PRO A 54 6.85 7.96 -11.79
C PRO A 54 7.92 8.24 -10.73
N GLY A 55 9.17 8.37 -11.18
CA GLY A 55 10.33 8.66 -10.33
C GLY A 55 10.78 7.53 -9.40
N ARG A 56 10.23 6.31 -9.52
CA ARG A 56 10.58 5.16 -8.66
C ARG A 56 10.76 3.85 -9.42
N VAL A 57 9.72 3.41 -10.13
CA VAL A 57 9.71 2.12 -10.84
C VAL A 57 9.40 2.40 -12.31
N PRO A 58 10.39 2.42 -13.21
CA PRO A 58 10.21 2.88 -14.58
C PRO A 58 9.48 1.87 -15.48
N VAL A 59 9.24 0.65 -14.99
CA VAL A 59 8.60 -0.44 -15.72
C VAL A 59 7.26 -0.84 -15.10
N ALA A 60 6.39 -1.44 -15.90
CA ALA A 60 5.27 -2.23 -15.39
C ALA A 60 5.77 -3.65 -15.07
N THR A 61 5.93 -3.94 -13.79
CA THR A 61 6.40 -5.24 -13.28
C THR A 61 5.33 -6.33 -13.43
N GLY A 62 4.05 -5.95 -13.50
CA GLY A 62 2.93 -6.90 -13.52
C GLY A 62 2.74 -7.67 -12.22
N GLN A 63 3.50 -7.35 -11.16
CA GLN A 63 3.46 -8.06 -9.90
C GLN A 63 2.22 -7.70 -9.09
N ARG A 64 1.64 -8.72 -8.45
CA ARG A 64 0.67 -8.56 -7.38
C ARG A 64 1.40 -8.23 -6.09
N PHE A 65 0.88 -7.27 -5.35
CA PHE A 65 1.45 -6.88 -4.06
C PHE A 65 0.37 -6.65 -3.02
N GLU A 66 0.76 -6.84 -1.76
CA GLU A 66 0.04 -6.32 -0.60
C GLU A 66 0.87 -5.19 0.02
N LEU A 67 0.21 -4.08 0.36
CA LEU A 67 0.80 -2.96 1.07
C LEU A 67 0.03 -2.78 2.37
N ALA A 68 0.67 -3.12 3.49
CA ALA A 68 0.14 -2.86 4.82
C ALA A 68 0.42 -1.40 5.23
N GLY A 69 -0.57 -0.78 5.86
CA GLY A 69 -0.47 0.59 6.32
C GLY A 69 -1.28 0.88 7.58
N LEU A 70 -0.87 1.95 8.26
CA LEU A 70 -1.59 2.58 9.36
C LEU A 70 -1.80 4.05 9.01
N THR A 71 -3.03 4.53 9.12
CA THR A 71 -3.34 5.95 9.05
C THR A 71 -3.62 6.48 10.46
N LEU A 72 -2.78 7.41 10.92
CA LEU A 72 -3.03 8.21 12.12
C LEU A 72 -3.84 9.45 11.72
N ILE A 73 -4.95 9.69 12.40
CA ILE A 73 -5.90 10.77 12.12
C ILE A 73 -6.01 11.64 13.36
N GLU A 74 -5.66 12.91 13.24
CA GLU A 74 -5.92 13.93 14.26
C GLU A 74 -7.28 14.57 13.99
N LEU A 75 -8.13 14.64 15.01
CA LEU A 75 -9.49 15.17 14.95
C LEU A 75 -9.58 16.50 15.70
N ARG A 76 -10.29 17.45 15.10
CA ARG A 76 -10.67 18.72 15.74
C ARG A 76 -12.15 18.98 15.45
N GLU A 77 -12.95 19.14 16.50
CA GLU A 77 -14.39 19.42 16.39
C GLU A 77 -15.12 18.37 15.51
N GLY A 78 -14.76 17.08 15.69
CA GLY A 78 -15.33 15.97 14.94
C GLY A 78 -14.90 15.87 13.47
N ARG A 79 -13.94 16.69 13.02
CA ARG A 79 -13.41 16.70 11.65
C ARG A 79 -11.95 16.29 11.62
N ILE A 80 -11.51 15.72 10.49
CA ILE A 80 -10.10 15.42 10.26
C ILE A 80 -9.33 16.73 10.13
N ALA A 81 -8.47 17.01 11.11
CA ALA A 81 -7.53 18.13 11.07
C ALA A 81 -6.25 17.74 10.32
N ARG A 82 -5.79 16.49 10.49
CA ARG A 82 -4.60 15.94 9.84
C ARG A 82 -4.71 14.43 9.71
N ALA A 83 -4.12 13.86 8.66
CA ALA A 83 -3.88 12.44 8.54
C ALA A 83 -2.42 12.18 8.15
N ALA A 84 -1.84 11.09 8.64
CA ALA A 84 -0.50 10.65 8.29
C ALA A 84 -0.47 9.14 8.11
N ASP A 85 0.10 8.68 7.01
CA ASP A 85 0.24 7.25 6.71
C ASP A 85 1.64 6.73 7.02
N TYR A 86 1.66 5.57 7.64
CA TYR A 86 2.85 4.76 7.91
C TYR A 86 2.67 3.46 7.14
N LEU A 87 3.66 3.14 6.31
CA LEU A 87 3.55 2.08 5.30
C LEU A 87 4.70 1.09 5.47
N ASP A 88 4.42 -0.20 5.28
CA ASP A 88 5.47 -1.20 5.06
C ASP A 88 6.04 -1.04 3.64
N VAL A 89 6.96 -0.09 3.50
CA VAL A 89 7.62 0.18 2.21
C VAL A 89 8.58 -0.94 1.83
N LEU A 90 9.22 -1.60 2.80
CA LEU A 90 10.17 -2.67 2.53
C LEU A 90 9.46 -3.89 1.91
N GLY A 91 8.39 -4.36 2.54
CA GLY A 91 7.58 -5.45 2.01
C GLY A 91 7.05 -5.12 0.61
N PHE A 92 6.58 -3.89 0.41
CA PHE A 92 6.12 -3.43 -0.90
C PHE A 92 7.19 -3.48 -2.00
N VAL A 93 8.39 -2.94 -1.77
CA VAL A 93 9.42 -2.91 -2.82
C VAL A 93 9.93 -4.31 -3.15
N LEU A 94 10.05 -5.20 -2.16
CA LEU A 94 10.43 -6.59 -2.39
C LEU A 94 9.36 -7.33 -3.19
N ALA A 95 8.07 -7.07 -2.95
CA ALA A 95 6.96 -7.63 -3.72
C ALA A 95 6.92 -7.12 -5.17
N LEU A 96 7.42 -5.91 -5.44
CA LEU A 96 7.61 -5.40 -6.80
C LEU A 96 8.82 -5.99 -7.53
N GLY A 97 9.57 -6.90 -6.89
CA GLY A 97 10.75 -7.54 -7.48
C GLY A 97 12.07 -6.84 -7.16
N ALA A 98 12.11 -5.90 -6.22
CA ALA A 98 13.37 -5.26 -5.84
C ALA A 98 14.29 -6.24 -5.10
N ARG A 99 15.60 -6.03 -5.30
CA ARG A 99 16.66 -6.59 -4.46
C ARG A 99 17.20 -5.44 -3.59
N VAL A 100 17.13 -5.59 -2.27
CA VAL A 100 17.58 -4.55 -1.33
C VAL A 100 18.90 -4.97 -0.71
N GLU A 101 19.91 -4.11 -0.78
CA GLU A 101 21.21 -4.32 -0.15
C GLU A 101 21.30 -3.50 1.14
N LEU A 102 21.59 -4.17 2.25
CA LEU A 102 21.80 -3.56 3.56
C LEU A 102 23.29 -3.36 3.82
N PRO A 103 23.67 -2.44 4.73
CA PRO A 103 25.05 -2.30 5.18
C PRO A 103 25.65 -3.65 5.61
N GLY A 104 26.91 -3.89 5.26
CA GLY A 104 27.60 -5.16 5.54
C GLY A 104 27.35 -6.26 4.50
N GLY A 105 26.71 -5.94 3.36
CA GLY A 105 26.57 -6.85 2.21
C GLY A 105 25.41 -7.85 2.33
N VAL A 106 24.52 -7.67 3.31
CA VAL A 106 23.31 -8.49 3.44
C VAL A 106 22.34 -8.12 2.32
N VAL A 107 21.83 -9.12 1.62
CA VAL A 107 20.93 -8.94 0.47
C VAL A 107 19.57 -9.54 0.82
N LEU A 108 18.53 -8.71 0.74
CA LEU A 108 17.15 -9.15 0.80
C LEU A 108 16.65 -9.39 -0.63
N PRO A 109 16.28 -10.64 -0.99
CA PRO A 109 15.77 -10.96 -2.31
C PRO A 109 14.31 -10.50 -2.47
N ALA A 110 13.87 -10.40 -3.74
CA ALA A 110 12.47 -10.21 -4.07
C ALA A 110 11.60 -11.29 -3.41
N THR A 111 10.41 -10.90 -2.95
CA THR A 111 9.45 -11.85 -2.39
C THR A 111 8.66 -12.50 -3.50
N ALA A 112 8.37 -13.80 -3.39
CA ALA A 112 7.41 -14.45 -4.28
C ALA A 112 6.03 -13.77 -4.14
N ALA A 113 5.36 -13.51 -5.26
CA ALA A 113 4.03 -12.93 -5.24
C ALA A 113 3.09 -13.80 -4.38
N PRO A 114 2.22 -13.20 -3.54
CA PRO A 114 1.20 -13.98 -2.85
C PRO A 114 0.34 -14.73 -3.89
N PRO A 115 -0.09 -15.97 -3.61
CA PRO A 115 -0.92 -16.72 -4.54
C PRO A 115 -2.15 -15.90 -4.90
N GLY A 116 -2.47 -15.85 -6.20
CA GLY A 116 -3.69 -15.20 -6.66
C GLY A 116 -4.93 -15.86 -6.04
N PRO A 117 -6.08 -15.16 -5.99
CA PRO A 117 -7.33 -15.84 -5.68
C PRO A 117 -7.50 -17.01 -6.66
N ALA A 118 -7.83 -18.18 -6.12
CA ALA A 118 -8.13 -19.35 -6.93
C ALA A 118 -9.15 -18.96 -8.01
N LYS A 119 -8.88 -19.33 -9.26
CA LYS A 119 -9.90 -19.16 -10.30
C LYS A 119 -11.12 -20.00 -9.91
N PRO A 120 -12.35 -19.51 -10.13
CA PRO A 120 -13.53 -20.34 -9.93
C PRO A 120 -13.40 -21.62 -10.76
N GLY A 121 -13.22 -22.77 -10.11
CA GLY A 121 -13.10 -24.08 -10.75
C GLY A 121 -11.72 -24.74 -10.77
N GLU A 122 -10.66 -24.13 -10.22
CA GLU A 122 -9.39 -24.84 -10.02
C GLU A 122 -9.45 -25.69 -8.73
N PRO A 123 -9.12 -27.00 -8.80
CA PRO A 123 -9.11 -27.84 -7.60
C PRO A 123 -8.03 -27.35 -6.64
N SER A 124 -8.42 -27.22 -5.36
CA SER A 124 -7.51 -26.88 -4.27
C SER A 124 -6.43 -27.95 -4.18
N ALA A 125 -5.20 -27.58 -4.50
CA ALA A 125 -4.03 -28.37 -4.14
C ALA A 125 -3.76 -28.13 -2.65
N SER A 126 -4.24 -29.04 -1.81
CA SER A 126 -3.68 -29.25 -0.47
C SER A 126 -3.01 -30.63 -0.43
N PRO A 127 -1.88 -30.77 0.29
CA PRO A 127 -1.28 -32.07 0.58
C PRO A 127 -2.14 -32.92 1.51
#